data_AF-A0A556A939-F1
#
_entry.id   AF-A0A556A939-F1
#
_cell.length_a   1.000
_cell.length_b   1.000
_cell.length_c   1.000
_cell.angle_alpha   90.00
_cell.angle_beta   90.00
_cell.angle_gamma   90.00
#
_symmetry.space_group_name_H-M   'P 1'
#
loop_
_entity.id
_entity.type
_entity.pdbx_description
1 polymer ?
#
loop_
_entity_poly.entity_id
_entity_poly.type
_entity_poly.pdbx_seq_one_letter_code
_entity_poly.pdbx_strand_id
1 'polypeptide(L)'
;MVAHHYPELLSFFSRSLGDRDAAADVVQEAYARVLKMYADGTVAFDPRALLFRTGKNLTVSDVRRRAAEERMLQTLRLVSSDSAPSVEQQVDARQQLERLLARMSAMPRRRREAFILVRIYGYSYAEAGEFMGVSSFAVDRHVVRGVLDCVRRRAV
;
A
#
# COMPACT_ATOMS: atom_id res chain seq x y z
N MET A 1 -9.68 20.74 7.51
CA MET A 1 -8.94 20.59 6.24
C MET A 1 -8.78 19.13 5.77
N VAL A 2 -8.93 18.11 6.63
CA VAL A 2 -8.87 16.68 6.23
C VAL A 2 -10.23 16.12 5.78
N ALA A 3 -11.36 16.64 6.29
CA ALA A 3 -12.72 16.09 6.12
C ALA A 3 -13.29 16.07 4.69
N HIS A 4 -12.74 16.83 3.74
CA HIS A 4 -13.31 16.99 2.39
C HIS A 4 -13.17 15.74 1.52
N HIS A 5 -12.37 14.74 1.92
CA HIS A 5 -12.12 13.55 1.11
C HIS A 5 -12.99 12.35 1.49
N TYR A 6 -13.87 12.48 2.49
CA TYR A 6 -14.68 11.36 3.00
C TYR A 6 -15.56 10.70 1.92
N PRO A 7 -16.33 11.45 1.09
CA PRO A 7 -17.19 10.84 0.07
C PRO A 7 -16.38 10.10 -1.00
N GLU A 8 -15.23 10.67 -1.36
CA GLU A 8 -14.31 10.14 -2.35
C GLU A 8 -13.68 8.83 -1.87
N LEU A 9 -13.14 8.81 -0.65
CA LEU A 9 -12.60 7.61 -0.03
C LEU A 9 -13.66 6.53 0.13
N LEU A 10 -14.86 6.89 0.60
CA LEU A 10 -15.94 5.94 0.81
C LEU A 10 -16.34 5.27 -0.50
N SER A 11 -16.49 6.04 -1.59
CA SER A 11 -16.80 5.50 -2.92
C SER A 11 -15.69 4.58 -3.42
N PHE A 12 -14.42 4.94 -3.22
CA PHE A 12 -13.28 4.15 -3.66
C PHE A 12 -13.21 2.81 -2.92
N PHE A 13 -13.28 2.83 -1.58
CA PHE A 13 -13.20 1.61 -0.77
C PHE A 13 -14.46 0.75 -0.89
N SER A 14 -15.64 1.34 -1.10
CA SER A 14 -16.87 0.58 -1.36
C SER A 14 -16.76 -0.24 -2.65
N ARG A 15 -16.18 0.35 -3.72
CA ARG A 15 -15.89 -0.38 -4.97
C ARG A 15 -14.82 -1.46 -4.77
N SER A 16 -13.81 -1.18 -3.96
CA SER A 16 -12.71 -2.12 -3.71
C SER A 16 -13.09 -3.29 -2.80
N LEU A 17 -14.02 -3.11 -1.87
CA LEU A 17 -14.43 -4.10 -0.87
C LEU A 17 -15.74 -4.82 -1.25
N GLY A 18 -16.55 -4.21 -2.14
CA GLY A 18 -17.90 -4.71 -2.45
C GLY A 18 -18.91 -4.52 -1.31
N ASP A 19 -18.50 -3.85 -0.24
CA ASP A 19 -19.27 -3.63 0.98
C ASP A 19 -19.07 -2.18 1.45
N ARG A 20 -20.17 -1.45 1.57
CA ARG A 20 -20.18 -0.04 1.91
C ARG A 20 -19.94 0.21 3.39
N ASP A 21 -20.40 -0.70 4.26
CA ASP A 21 -20.23 -0.56 5.71
C ASP A 21 -18.79 -0.86 6.09
N ALA A 22 -18.22 -1.93 5.53
CA ALA A 22 -16.79 -2.23 5.68
C ALA A 22 -15.90 -1.09 5.13
N ALA A 23 -16.33 -0.42 4.04
CA ALA A 23 -15.63 0.74 3.53
C ALA A 23 -15.71 1.93 4.49
N ALA A 24 -16.86 2.18 5.13
CA ALA A 24 -17.02 3.27 6.09
C ALA A 24 -16.08 3.11 7.29
N ASP A 25 -15.93 1.89 7.81
CA ASP A 25 -15.01 1.57 8.91
C ASP A 25 -13.55 1.84 8.52
N VAL A 26 -13.14 1.38 7.34
CA VAL A 26 -11.78 1.62 6.81
C VAL A 26 -11.50 3.11 6.66
N VAL A 27 -12.47 3.88 6.17
CA VAL A 27 -12.33 5.33 6.04
C VAL A 27 -12.24 6.00 7.41
N GLN A 28 -13.10 5.66 8.36
CA GLN A 28 -13.03 6.23 9.72
C GLN A 28 -11.69 5.95 10.39
N GLU A 29 -11.23 4.70 10.36
CA GLU A 29 -9.95 4.27 10.93
C GLU A 29 -8.76 4.98 10.24
N ALA A 30 -8.82 5.16 8.92
CA ALA A 30 -7.81 5.91 8.18
C ALA A 30 -7.74 7.38 8.61
N TYR A 31 -8.89 8.03 8.80
CA TYR A 31 -8.97 9.40 9.33
C TYR A 31 -8.41 9.49 10.74
N ALA A 32 -8.78 8.58 11.64
CA ALA A 32 -8.29 8.59 13.03
C ALA A 32 -6.76 8.50 13.10
N ARG A 33 -6.15 7.60 12.32
CA ARG A 33 -4.69 7.43 12.27
C ARG A 33 -3.99 8.64 11.67
N VAL A 34 -4.53 9.21 10.58
CA VAL A 34 -3.93 10.38 9.93
C VAL A 34 -4.03 11.62 10.82
N LEU A 35 -5.19 11.86 11.46
CA LEU A 35 -5.36 12.96 12.41
C LEU A 35 -4.40 12.86 13.60
N LYS A 36 -4.19 11.64 14.12
CA LYS A 36 -3.19 11.39 15.16
C LYS A 36 -1.77 11.74 14.71
N MET A 37 -1.38 11.33 13.49
CA MET A 37 -0.06 11.67 12.94
C MET A 37 0.14 13.19 12.75
N TYR A 38 -0.93 13.93 12.41
CA TYR A 38 -0.88 15.40 12.36
C TYR A 38 -0.73 16.02 13.75
N ALA A 39 -1.44 15.50 14.75
CA ALA A 39 -1.33 15.95 16.14
C ALA A 39 0.08 15.72 16.71
N ASP A 40 0.70 14.59 16.35
CA ASP A 40 2.06 14.21 16.76
C ASP A 40 3.16 14.93 15.94
N GLY A 41 2.80 15.88 15.07
CA GLY A 41 3.73 16.69 14.27
C GLY A 41 4.57 15.89 13.26
N THR A 42 4.20 14.64 12.99
CA THR A 42 5.03 13.67 12.25
C THR A 42 4.83 13.72 10.73
N VAL A 43 4.09 14.69 10.21
CA VAL A 43 3.59 14.70 8.83
C VAL A 43 4.03 15.93 8.05
N ALA A 44 4.74 15.70 6.93
CA ALA A 44 5.12 16.69 5.92
C ALA A 44 4.49 16.42 4.53
N PHE A 45 3.42 15.62 4.46
CA PHE A 45 2.81 15.13 3.21
C PHE A 45 1.34 15.55 3.04
N ASP A 46 0.84 15.46 1.81
CA ASP A 46 -0.56 15.74 1.45
C ASP A 46 -1.56 14.84 2.22
N PRO A 47 -2.53 15.42 2.96
CA PRO A 47 -3.51 14.69 3.75
C PRO A 47 -4.30 13.66 2.95
N ARG A 48 -4.65 13.97 1.70
CA ARG A 48 -5.44 13.08 0.84
C ARG A 48 -4.65 11.80 0.53
N ALA A 49 -3.40 11.94 0.12
CA ALA A 49 -2.49 10.81 -0.12
C ALA A 49 -2.37 9.87 1.09
N LEU A 50 -2.24 10.45 2.27
CA LEU A 50 -2.09 9.75 3.54
C LEU A 50 -3.34 8.95 3.92
N LEU A 51 -4.53 9.52 3.71
CA LEU A 51 -5.81 8.86 3.94
C LEU A 51 -5.96 7.62 3.05
N PHE A 52 -5.71 7.76 1.74
CA PHE A 52 -5.79 6.63 0.82
C PHE A 52 -4.74 5.55 1.10
N ARG A 53 -3.50 5.94 1.42
CA ARG A 53 -2.45 5.01 1.85
C ARG A 53 -2.89 4.22 3.08
N THR A 54 -3.41 4.92 4.08
CA THR A 54 -3.79 4.30 5.36
C THR A 54 -4.98 3.37 5.14
N GLY A 55 -6.00 3.78 4.39
CA GLY A 55 -7.13 2.94 4.02
C GLY A 55 -6.72 1.68 3.24
N LYS A 56 -5.82 1.80 2.25
CA LYS A 56 -5.26 0.63 1.51
C LYS A 56 -4.50 -0.32 2.42
N ASN A 57 -3.70 0.19 3.36
CA ASN A 57 -2.99 -0.65 4.32
C ASN A 57 -3.97 -1.39 5.24
N LEU A 58 -5.06 -0.73 5.65
CA LEU A 58 -6.12 -1.33 6.45
C LEU A 58 -6.84 -2.43 5.69
N THR A 59 -7.19 -2.23 4.41
CA THR A 59 -7.83 -3.28 3.60
C THR A 59 -6.90 -4.46 3.34
N VAL A 60 -5.62 -4.22 3.04
CA VAL A 60 -4.63 -5.30 2.89
C VAL A 60 -4.41 -6.02 4.21
N SER A 61 -4.39 -5.30 5.33
CA SER A 61 -4.28 -5.90 6.67
C SER A 61 -5.50 -6.75 7.00
N ASP A 62 -6.70 -6.31 6.63
CA ASP A 62 -7.94 -7.06 6.87
C ASP A 62 -8.04 -8.28 5.96
N VAL A 63 -7.70 -8.18 4.67
CA VAL A 63 -7.61 -9.33 3.76
C VAL A 63 -6.54 -10.32 4.22
N ARG A 64 -5.38 -9.83 4.69
CA ARG A 64 -4.34 -10.69 5.26
C ARG A 64 -4.78 -11.33 6.56
N ARG A 65 -5.50 -10.60 7.42
CA ARG A 65 -6.08 -11.10 8.67
C ARG A 65 -7.11 -12.18 8.36
N ARG A 66 -8.08 -11.92 7.49
CA ARG A 66 -9.09 -12.91 7.06
C ARG A 66 -8.45 -14.12 6.40
N ALA A 67 -7.49 -13.93 5.49
CA ALA A 67 -6.76 -15.05 4.89
C ALA A 67 -5.89 -15.78 5.91
N ALA A 68 -5.39 -15.11 6.95
CA ALA A 68 -4.67 -15.76 8.06
C ALA A 68 -5.63 -16.48 9.00
N GLU A 69 -6.81 -15.95 9.27
CA GLU A 69 -7.88 -16.58 10.05
C GLU A 69 -8.45 -17.78 9.31
N GLU A 70 -8.66 -17.67 8.00
CA GLU A 70 -9.15 -18.75 7.14
C GLU A 70 -8.09 -19.82 6.96
N ARG A 71 -6.81 -19.44 6.79
CA ARG A 71 -5.68 -20.37 6.88
C ARG A 71 -5.57 -20.98 8.27
N MET A 72 -5.72 -20.20 9.35
CA MET A 72 -5.71 -20.70 10.72
C MET A 72 -6.84 -21.69 10.94
N LEU A 73 -8.04 -21.42 10.45
CA LEU A 73 -9.19 -22.33 10.49
C LEU A 73 -8.95 -23.60 9.65
N GLN A 74 -8.28 -23.49 8.50
CA GLN A 74 -7.86 -24.63 7.68
C GLN A 74 -6.71 -25.43 8.32
N THR A 75 -5.75 -24.76 8.96
CA THR A 75 -4.60 -25.33 9.67
C THR A 75 -5.05 -26.03 10.96
N LEU A 76 -5.97 -25.41 11.71
CA LEU A 76 -6.65 -26.03 12.86
C LEU A 76 -7.46 -27.27 12.43
N ARG A 77 -7.94 -27.32 11.18
CA ARG A 77 -8.61 -28.49 10.58
C ARG A 77 -7.66 -29.58 10.06
N LEU A 78 -6.36 -29.30 9.88
CA LEU A 78 -5.38 -30.22 9.27
C LEU A 78 -4.31 -30.77 10.23
N VAL A 79 -4.12 -30.18 11.42
CA VAL A 79 -3.23 -30.65 12.51
C VAL A 79 -1.70 -30.60 12.22
N SER A 80 -0.95 -30.32 13.29
CA SER A 80 0.52 -30.40 13.50
C SER A 80 1.39 -29.18 13.17
N SER A 81 2.36 -28.95 14.07
CA SER A 81 3.03 -27.68 14.42
C SER A 81 4.26 -27.30 13.58
N ASP A 82 4.39 -27.74 12.32
CA ASP A 82 5.67 -27.66 11.58
C ASP A 82 5.62 -26.89 10.24
N SER A 83 4.94 -25.75 10.17
CA SER A 83 4.96 -24.91 8.96
C SER A 83 5.31 -23.43 9.20
N ALA A 84 6.10 -23.16 10.24
CA ALA A 84 6.77 -21.86 10.36
C ALA A 84 7.96 -21.80 9.40
N PRO A 85 8.17 -20.70 8.65
CA PRO A 85 9.34 -20.53 7.80
C PRO A 85 10.62 -20.61 8.65
N SER A 86 11.66 -21.29 8.14
CA SER A 86 12.93 -21.42 8.86
C SER A 86 13.56 -20.05 9.12
N VAL A 87 14.46 -19.99 10.10
CA VAL A 87 15.20 -18.75 10.41
C VAL A 87 15.96 -18.26 9.17
N GLU A 88 16.56 -19.15 8.37
CA GLU A 88 17.20 -18.75 7.11
C GLU A 88 16.21 -18.12 6.13
N GLN A 89 15.02 -18.71 5.95
CA GLN A 89 14.00 -18.17 5.05
C GLN A 89 13.52 -16.79 5.48
N GLN A 90 13.39 -16.55 6.79
CA GLN A 90 13.01 -15.24 7.33
C GLN A 90 14.10 -14.19 7.10
N VAL A 91 15.37 -14.55 7.32
CA VAL A 91 16.52 -13.67 7.08
C VAL A 91 16.65 -13.33 5.59
N ASP A 92 16.51 -14.31 4.71
CA ASP A 92 16.55 -14.10 3.25
C ASP A 92 15.45 -13.17 2.78
N ALA A 93 14.21 -13.38 3.23
CA ALA A 93 13.08 -12.51 2.90
C ALA A 93 13.32 -11.07 3.38
N ARG A 94 13.88 -10.90 4.58
CA ARG A 94 14.22 -9.59 5.12
C ARG A 94 15.30 -8.89 4.30
N GLN A 95 16.37 -9.59 3.92
CA GLN A 95 17.44 -9.03 3.09
C GLN A 95 16.94 -8.69 1.67
N GLN A 96 16.02 -9.48 1.11
CA GLN A 96 15.39 -9.16 -0.18
C GLN A 96 14.54 -7.89 -0.08
N LEU A 97 13.76 -7.75 1.00
CA LEU A 97 12.95 -6.55 1.26
C LEU A 97 13.82 -5.31 1.45
N GLU A 98 14.89 -5.38 2.25
CA GLU A 98 15.82 -4.27 2.48
C GLU A 98 16.47 -3.81 1.17
N ARG A 99 16.89 -4.75 0.31
CA ARG A 99 17.43 -4.43 -1.03
C ARG A 99 16.41 -3.75 -1.93
N LEU A 100 15.15 -4.18 -1.91
CA LEU A 100 14.08 -3.55 -2.68
C LEU A 100 13.81 -2.13 -2.20
N LEU A 101 13.73 -1.93 -0.88
CA LEU A 101 13.52 -0.62 -0.27
C LEU A 101 14.64 0.36 -0.61
N ALA A 102 15.89 -0.10 -0.60
CA ALA A 102 17.05 0.69 -1.00
C ALA A 102 17.00 1.13 -2.47
N ARG A 103 16.53 0.24 -3.38
CA ARG A 103 16.34 0.61 -4.79
C ARG A 103 15.23 1.64 -4.96
N MET A 104 14.11 1.45 -4.26
CA MET A 104 13.00 2.40 -4.27
C MET A 104 13.43 3.77 -3.73
N SER A 105 14.21 3.82 -2.64
CA SER A 105 14.70 5.07 -2.04
C SER A 105 15.74 5.81 -2.90
N ALA A 106 16.38 5.14 -3.86
CA ALA A 106 17.28 5.75 -4.84
C ALA A 106 16.57 6.30 -6.08
N MET A 107 15.30 5.94 -6.32
CA MET A 107 14.54 6.42 -7.49
C MET A 107 14.31 7.94 -7.44
N PRO A 108 14.27 8.64 -8.58
CA PRO A 108 13.79 10.03 -8.62
C PRO A 108 12.38 10.16 -8.03
N ARG A 109 12.12 11.25 -7.29
CA ARG A 109 10.88 11.46 -6.51
C ARG A 109 9.59 11.16 -7.30
N ARG A 110 9.40 11.82 -8.46
CA ARG A 110 8.23 11.63 -9.33
C ARG A 110 8.06 10.17 -9.80
N ARG A 111 9.17 9.47 -10.05
CA ARG A 111 9.15 8.07 -10.48
C ARG A 111 8.70 7.14 -9.36
N ARG A 112 9.27 7.34 -8.18
CA ARG A 112 8.91 6.59 -6.97
C ARG A 112 7.45 6.76 -6.63
N GLU A 113 6.96 8.00 -6.70
CA GLU A 113 5.57 8.36 -6.44
C GLU A 113 4.60 7.64 -7.38
N ALA A 114 4.81 7.72 -8.70
CA ALA A 114 4.00 6.98 -9.68
C ALA A 114 4.04 5.47 -9.45
N PHE A 115 5.23 4.92 -9.21
CA PHE A 115 5.40 3.48 -8.94
C PHE A 115 4.64 3.06 -7.69
N ILE A 116 4.73 3.81 -6.60
CA ILE A 116 4.01 3.52 -5.36
C ILE A 116 2.49 3.61 -5.60
N LEU A 117 2.00 4.67 -6.23
CA LEU A 117 0.57 4.85 -6.51
C LEU A 117 0.00 3.68 -7.32
N VAL A 118 0.65 3.28 -8.41
CA VAL A 118 0.12 2.24 -9.30
C VAL A 118 0.41 0.83 -8.77
N ARG A 119 1.63 0.53 -8.33
CA ARG A 119 2.05 -0.85 -8.02
C ARG A 119 1.80 -1.27 -6.57
N ILE A 120 1.83 -0.31 -5.64
CA ILE A 120 1.62 -0.59 -4.21
C ILE A 120 0.20 -0.22 -3.82
N TYR A 121 -0.25 0.97 -4.22
CA TYR A 121 -1.60 1.44 -3.94
C TYR A 121 -2.60 1.14 -5.05
N GLY A 122 -2.24 0.46 -6.14
CA GLY A 122 -3.21 -0.05 -7.12
C GLY A 122 -4.10 1.01 -7.79
N TYR A 123 -3.66 2.26 -7.88
CA TYR A 123 -4.35 3.29 -8.66
C TYR A 123 -4.24 2.98 -10.16
N SER A 124 -5.26 3.34 -10.92
CA SER A 124 -5.14 3.39 -12.38
C SER A 124 -4.15 4.48 -12.80
N TYR A 125 -3.61 4.36 -14.02
CA TYR A 125 -2.72 5.40 -14.58
C TYR A 125 -3.41 6.76 -14.70
N ALA A 126 -4.73 6.79 -14.89
CA ALA A 126 -5.52 8.02 -14.96
C ALA A 126 -5.62 8.70 -13.58
N GLU A 127 -6.06 7.96 -12.55
CA GLU A 127 -6.19 8.51 -11.19
C GLU A 127 -4.84 8.95 -10.61
N ALA A 128 -3.78 8.19 -10.89
CA ALA A 128 -2.43 8.57 -10.52
C ALA A 128 -1.95 9.83 -11.27
N GLY A 129 -2.38 10.03 -12.51
CA GLY A 129 -2.07 11.22 -13.32
C GLY A 129 -2.74 12.46 -12.74
N GLU A 130 -4.02 12.35 -12.41
CA GLU A 130 -4.77 13.39 -11.71
C GLU A 130 -4.13 13.74 -10.37
N PHE A 131 -3.76 12.72 -9.58
CA PHE A 131 -3.07 12.90 -8.30
C PHE A 131 -1.74 13.64 -8.44
N MET A 132 -0.95 13.31 -9.47
CA MET A 132 0.39 13.84 -9.68
C MET A 132 0.42 15.14 -10.51
N GLY A 133 -0.70 15.56 -11.08
CA GLY A 133 -0.78 16.68 -12.02
C GLY A 133 -0.01 16.43 -13.33
N VAL A 134 -0.03 15.19 -13.83
CA VAL A 134 0.62 14.78 -15.10
C VAL A 134 -0.31 13.88 -15.92
N SER A 135 -0.01 13.68 -17.21
CA SER A 135 -0.80 12.75 -18.03
C SER A 135 -0.64 11.30 -17.59
N SER A 136 -1.67 10.47 -17.83
CA SER A 136 -1.62 9.02 -17.59
C SER A 136 -0.44 8.35 -18.32
N PHE A 137 -0.09 8.84 -19.51
CA PHE A 137 1.09 8.41 -20.25
C PHE A 137 2.40 8.74 -19.52
N ALA A 138 2.51 9.90 -18.88
CA ALA A 138 3.67 10.25 -18.08
C ALA A 138 3.78 9.35 -16.84
N VAL A 139 2.65 9.02 -16.20
CA VAL A 139 2.61 8.05 -15.10
C VAL A 139 3.11 6.68 -15.56
N ASP A 140 2.60 6.17 -16.68
CA ASP A 140 3.03 4.89 -17.24
C ASP A 140 4.55 4.85 -17.46
N ARG A 141 5.11 5.89 -18.09
CA ARG A 141 6.56 6.01 -18.30
C ARG A 141 7.35 6.01 -16.99
N HIS A 142 6.82 6.64 -15.94
CA HIS A 142 7.42 6.62 -14.61
C HIS A 142 7.32 5.23 -13.96
N VAL A 143 6.17 4.56 -14.05
CA VAL A 143 5.95 3.22 -13.50
C VAL A 143 6.86 2.19 -14.16
N VAL A 144 6.93 2.16 -15.49
CA VAL A 144 7.82 1.25 -16.24
C VAL A 144 9.27 1.43 -15.81
N ARG A 145 9.74 2.68 -15.68
CA ARG A 145 11.10 2.96 -15.20
C ARG A 145 11.31 2.54 -13.74
N GLY A 146 10.30 2.72 -12.88
CA GLY A 146 10.35 2.25 -11.49
C GLY A 146 10.44 0.73 -11.38
N VAL A 147 9.70 -0.01 -12.23
CA VAL A 147 9.82 -1.47 -12.32
C VAL A 147 11.24 -1.87 -12.73
N LEU A 148 11.81 -1.21 -13.74
CA LEU A 148 13.19 -1.49 -14.18
C LEU A 148 14.21 -1.21 -13.08
N ASP A 149 14.05 -0.13 -12.30
CA ASP A 149 14.94 0.17 -11.17
C ASP A 149 14.85 -0.91 -10.07
N CYS A 150 13.67 -1.50 -9.85
CA CYS A 150 13.49 -2.60 -8.91
C CYS A 150 14.10 -3.92 -9.41
N VAL A 151 14.01 -4.20 -10.72
CA VAL A 151 14.44 -5.48 -11.32
C VAL A 151 15.94 -5.50 -11.61
N ARG A 152 16.56 -4.34 -11.93
CA ARG A 152 18.01 -4.26 -12.16
C ARG A 152 18.77 -4.74 -10.93
N ARG A 153 19.37 -5.92 -11.05
CA ARG A 153 20.45 -6.33 -10.15
C ARG A 153 21.62 -5.38 -10.44
N ARG A 154 22.03 -4.57 -9.45
CA ARG A 154 23.38 -4.01 -9.50
C ARG A 154 24.31 -5.21 -9.54
N ALA A 155 25.06 -5.35 -10.64
CA ALA A 155 26.25 -6.18 -10.63
C ALA A 155 27.14 -5.63 -9.52
N VAL A 156 27.51 -6.49 -8.59
CA VAL A 156 28.62 -6.27 -7.65
C VAL A 156 29.90 -6.43 -8.45
#